data_AF-A0A2V6CZY0-F1
#
_entry.id   AF-A0A2V6CZY0-F1
#
_cell.length_a   1.000
_cell.length_b   1.000
_cell.length_c   1.000
_cell.angle_alpha   90.00
_cell.angle_beta   90.00
_cell.angle_gamma   90.00
#
_symmetry.space_group_name_H-M   'P 1'
#
loop_
_entity.id
_entity.type
_entity.pdbx_description
1 polymer ?
#
loop_
_entity_poly.entity_id
_entity_poly.type
_entity_poly.pdbx_seq_one_letter_code
_entity_poly.pdbx_strand_id
1 'polypeptide(L)'
;AYHLPRNKGWAQVFGQTSDEETPDFYRPRPFSRSYVVHLDDWYAQSHPDEDFAETFAVWLTPGLDWRNRYAGWKALQKLEYVDELMRSLMGKPPLHTPPYRVAAYNCLNLKLKTYYARKRKLYEDTYPGFYDADLRQLFAAPAGIKASSYLRLRRRRLLNAVCQWTNEKKYRVNELLTRLIERCDHLGLNVHNDDPQEDFRVSAFITTLVMNYLFTGKFKRTK
;
A
#
# COMPACT_ATOMS: atom_id res chain seq x y z
N ALA A 1 22.28 10.50 17.48
CA ALA A 1 23.70 10.36 17.12
C ALA A 1 24.22 11.58 16.37
N TYR A 2 23.81 11.81 15.11
CA TYR A 2 24.35 12.90 14.26
C TYR A 2 23.37 14.06 13.98
N HIS A 3 22.12 14.01 14.45
CA HIS A 3 21.10 15.06 14.25
C HIS A 3 20.90 15.49 12.78
N LEU A 4 20.96 14.54 11.84
CA LEU A 4 20.87 14.79 10.40
C LEU A 4 19.65 15.64 9.98
N PRO A 5 18.45 15.45 10.55
CA PRO A 5 17.28 16.24 10.15
C PRO A 5 17.37 17.74 10.47
N ARG A 6 18.32 18.16 11.32
CA ARG A 6 18.56 19.59 11.63
C ARG A 6 19.39 20.30 10.55
N ASN A 7 19.94 19.58 9.57
CA ASN A 7 20.70 20.16 8.47
C ASN A 7 19.74 20.83 7.46
N LYS A 8 20.04 22.07 7.04
CA LYS A 8 19.26 22.76 6.00
C LYS A 8 19.19 21.97 4.69
N GLY A 9 20.28 21.29 4.31
CA GLY A 9 20.31 20.45 3.10
C GLY A 9 19.35 19.26 3.20
N TRP A 10 19.18 18.69 4.40
CA TRP A 10 18.23 17.61 4.63
C TRP A 10 16.80 18.05 4.34
N ALA A 11 16.40 19.17 4.94
CA ALA A 11 15.04 19.70 4.78
C ALA A 11 14.71 20.09 3.32
N GLN A 12 15.72 20.47 2.53
CA GLN A 12 15.55 20.76 1.11
C GLN A 12 15.38 19.49 0.26
N VAL A 13 16.06 18.40 0.63
CA VAL A 13 16.09 17.15 -0.15
C VAL A 13 14.93 16.22 0.21
N PHE A 14 14.64 16.03 1.50
CA PHE A 14 13.63 15.10 1.99
C PHE A 14 12.37 15.79 2.54
N GLY A 15 12.48 17.08 2.88
CA GLY A 15 11.41 17.81 3.57
C GLY A 15 11.65 17.92 5.07
N GLN A 16 10.80 18.70 5.74
CA GLN A 16 10.87 18.86 7.19
C GLN A 16 10.32 17.60 7.88
N THR A 17 11.11 17.04 8.77
CA THR A 17 10.65 16.03 9.74
C THR A 17 9.93 16.78 10.86
N SER A 18 8.60 16.83 10.83
CA SER A 18 7.83 17.25 12.00
C SER A 18 7.69 16.07 12.98
N ASP A 19 7.51 16.37 14.27
CA ASP A 19 7.09 15.37 15.28
C ASP A 19 5.61 14.95 15.09
N GLU A 20 4.96 15.35 13.99
CA GLU A 20 3.58 14.97 13.68
C GLU A 20 3.56 13.51 13.24
N GLU A 21 2.62 12.74 13.79
CA GLU A 21 2.50 11.30 13.58
C GLU A 21 2.59 10.94 12.09
N THR A 22 3.42 9.92 11.78
CA THR A 22 3.45 9.30 10.45
C THR A 22 2.01 9.02 10.04
N PRO A 23 1.53 9.56 8.91
CA PRO A 23 0.13 9.47 8.56
C PRO A 23 -0.27 7.99 8.47
N ASP A 24 -1.36 7.60 9.14
CA ASP A 24 -1.92 6.24 9.12
C ASP A 24 -2.19 5.74 7.69
N PHE A 25 -2.31 6.67 6.73
CA PHE A 25 -2.54 6.38 5.32
C PHE A 25 -1.84 7.41 4.41
N TYR A 26 -1.08 6.93 3.43
CA TYR A 26 -0.57 7.74 2.32
C TYR A 26 -1.17 7.27 0.99
N ARG A 27 -1.37 8.22 0.05
CA ARG A 27 -1.78 7.89 -1.32
C ARG A 27 -0.53 7.71 -2.19
N PRO A 28 -0.13 6.47 -2.53
CA PRO A 28 1.06 6.26 -3.35
C PRO A 28 0.91 6.92 -4.72
N ARG A 29 2.01 7.49 -5.22
CA ARG A 29 2.16 8.01 -6.58
C ARG A 29 3.11 7.08 -7.35
N PRO A 30 2.59 6.05 -8.05
CA PRO A 30 3.40 4.96 -8.58
C PRO A 30 4.34 5.30 -9.74
N PHE A 31 4.21 6.50 -10.31
CA PHE A 31 5.06 6.94 -11.41
C PHE A 31 5.93 8.13 -11.01
N SER A 32 5.99 8.44 -9.71
CA SER A 32 6.82 9.51 -9.20
C SER A 32 8.29 9.12 -9.30
N ARG A 33 9.04 9.83 -10.15
CA ARG A 33 10.50 9.71 -10.25
C ARG A 33 11.25 10.51 -9.18
N SER A 34 10.54 11.02 -8.18
CA SER A 34 11.12 11.76 -7.05
C SER A 34 11.59 10.88 -5.91
N TYR A 35 11.27 9.59 -5.92
CA TYR A 35 11.58 8.66 -4.84
C TYR A 35 12.34 7.46 -5.40
N VAL A 36 13.23 6.90 -4.59
CA VAL A 36 13.82 5.60 -4.88
C VAL A 36 12.79 4.49 -4.66
N VAL A 37 13.07 3.31 -5.20
CA VAL A 37 12.25 2.11 -5.00
C VAL A 37 13.17 1.00 -4.50
N HIS A 38 13.13 0.73 -3.19
CA HIS A 38 13.81 -0.39 -2.56
C HIS A 38 12.82 -1.39 -1.96
N LEU A 39 11.79 -0.94 -1.24
CA LEU A 39 10.65 -1.77 -0.84
C LEU A 39 9.42 -1.55 -1.75
N ASP A 40 8.52 -2.54 -1.73
CA ASP A 40 7.22 -2.47 -2.39
C ASP A 40 6.30 -1.39 -1.73
N ASP A 41 5.14 -1.14 -2.34
CA ASP A 41 4.10 -0.21 -1.85
C ASP A 41 4.45 1.27 -1.79
N TRP A 42 5.59 1.72 -2.33
CA TRP A 42 5.98 3.14 -2.37
C TRP A 42 6.28 3.73 -0.98
N TYR A 43 6.89 2.90 -0.12
CA TYR A 43 7.18 3.23 1.28
C TYR A 43 7.94 4.55 1.46
N ALA A 44 8.86 4.88 0.56
CA ALA A 44 9.57 6.16 0.52
C ALA A 44 8.66 7.41 0.46
N GLN A 45 7.38 7.26 0.09
CA GLN A 45 6.42 8.38 0.00
C GLN A 45 5.61 8.59 1.29
N SER A 46 5.79 7.72 2.29
CA SER A 46 4.99 7.76 3.52
C SER A 46 5.43 8.87 4.48
N HIS A 47 6.73 9.15 4.55
CA HIS A 47 7.32 10.13 5.46
C HIS A 47 8.73 10.52 5.01
N PRO A 48 9.22 11.76 5.27
CA PRO A 48 10.59 12.17 4.96
C PRO A 48 11.68 11.24 5.52
N ASP A 49 11.47 10.69 6.72
CA ASP A 49 12.41 9.74 7.32
C ASP A 49 12.44 8.39 6.58
N GLU A 50 11.29 7.93 6.08
CA GLU A 50 11.21 6.69 5.31
C GLU A 50 11.78 6.87 3.89
N ASP A 51 11.60 8.05 3.29
CA ASP A 51 12.27 8.46 2.05
C ASP A 51 13.80 8.42 2.19
N PHE A 52 14.33 8.94 3.31
CA PHE A 52 15.74 8.82 3.63
C PHE A 52 16.16 7.38 3.85
N ALA A 53 15.41 6.60 4.63
CA ALA A 53 15.75 5.21 4.94
C ALA A 53 15.87 4.37 3.65
N GLU A 54 14.91 4.51 2.75
CA GLU A 54 14.93 3.87 1.42
C GLU A 54 16.11 4.37 0.58
N THR A 55 16.35 5.69 0.54
CA THR A 55 17.47 6.27 -0.22
C THR A 55 18.81 5.77 0.30
N PHE A 56 18.98 5.68 1.62
CA PHE A 56 20.16 5.14 2.27
C PHE A 56 20.34 3.65 1.97
N ALA A 57 19.26 2.86 2.00
CA ALA A 57 19.31 1.45 1.65
C ALA A 57 19.75 1.23 0.19
N VAL A 58 19.22 2.01 -0.75
CA VAL A 58 19.67 1.97 -2.16
C VAL A 58 21.14 2.35 -2.28
N TRP A 59 21.57 3.44 -1.63
CA TRP A 59 22.97 3.87 -1.65
C TRP A 59 23.92 2.82 -1.06
N LEU A 60 23.50 2.11 -0.02
CA LEU A 60 24.29 1.08 0.66
C LEU A 60 24.31 -0.27 -0.08
N THR A 61 23.40 -0.50 -1.05
CA THR A 61 23.28 -1.75 -1.78
C THR A 61 24.58 -2.08 -2.55
N PRO A 62 25.31 -3.17 -2.20
CA PRO A 62 26.54 -3.53 -2.88
C PRO A 62 26.33 -3.85 -4.36
N GLY A 63 27.23 -3.39 -5.22
CA GLY A 63 27.22 -3.68 -6.66
C GLY A 63 26.10 -3.00 -7.46
N LEU A 64 25.25 -2.20 -6.82
CA LEU A 64 24.20 -1.44 -7.51
C LEU A 64 24.75 -0.12 -8.05
N ASP A 65 24.75 0.02 -9.37
CA ASP A 65 25.02 1.30 -10.03
C ASP A 65 23.78 2.20 -10.00
N TRP A 66 23.55 2.81 -8.84
CA TRP A 66 22.40 3.69 -8.62
C TRP A 66 22.46 4.95 -9.48
N ARG A 67 23.64 5.41 -9.90
CA ARG A 67 23.79 6.58 -10.78
C ARG A 67 23.18 6.31 -12.15
N ASN A 68 23.50 5.16 -12.73
CA ASN A 68 22.90 4.74 -13.99
C ASN A 68 21.43 4.35 -13.83
N ARG A 69 21.07 3.62 -12.76
CA ARG A 69 19.69 3.16 -12.54
C ARG A 69 18.69 4.32 -12.37
N TYR A 70 19.09 5.40 -11.68
CA TYR A 70 18.23 6.56 -11.42
C TYR A 70 18.56 7.76 -12.32
N ALA A 71 19.29 7.55 -13.42
CA ALA A 71 19.61 8.62 -14.37
C ALA A 71 18.35 9.33 -14.88
N GLY A 72 18.35 10.67 -14.76
CA GLY A 72 17.20 11.51 -15.15
C GLY A 72 16.02 11.49 -14.17
N TRP A 73 16.16 10.87 -13.00
CA TRP A 73 15.16 10.92 -11.93
C TRP A 73 15.52 11.99 -10.90
N LYS A 74 14.51 12.61 -10.29
CA LYS A 74 14.72 13.54 -9.17
C LYS A 74 15.30 12.82 -7.93
N ALA A 75 15.01 11.53 -7.78
CA ALA A 75 15.58 10.68 -6.73
C ALA A 75 17.13 10.60 -6.77
N LEU A 76 17.74 10.82 -7.94
CA LEU A 76 19.20 10.81 -8.07
C LEU A 76 19.85 11.90 -7.19
N GLN A 77 19.25 13.09 -7.13
CA GLN A 77 19.73 14.19 -6.29
C GLN A 77 19.76 13.81 -4.80
N LYS A 78 18.81 12.96 -4.37
CA LYS A 78 18.77 12.45 -2.99
C LYS A 78 19.91 11.47 -2.74
N LEU A 79 20.19 10.57 -3.70
CA LEU A 79 21.28 9.61 -3.61
C LEU A 79 22.65 10.31 -3.59
N GLU A 80 22.82 11.35 -4.42
CA GLU A 80 24.02 12.19 -4.41
C GLU A 80 24.19 12.92 -3.08
N TYR A 81 23.11 13.51 -2.55
CA TYR A 81 23.11 14.13 -1.23
C TYR A 81 23.50 13.15 -0.12
N VAL A 82 22.97 11.91 -0.14
CA VAL A 82 23.33 10.88 0.85
C VAL A 82 24.80 10.46 0.71
N ASP A 83 25.33 10.33 -0.50
CA ASP A 83 26.75 10.00 -0.75
C ASP A 83 27.67 11.08 -0.16
N GLU A 84 27.37 12.35 -0.41
CA GLU A 84 28.10 13.49 0.17
C GLU A 84 27.98 13.55 1.69
N LEU A 85 26.76 13.36 2.21
CA LEU A 85 26.48 13.37 3.64
C LEU A 85 27.29 12.29 4.36
N MET A 86 27.28 11.05 3.86
CA MET A 86 27.99 9.94 4.51
C MET A 86 29.51 10.11 4.44
N ARG A 87 30.05 10.62 3.33
CA ARG A 87 31.48 10.98 3.24
C ARG A 87 31.85 12.06 4.26
N SER A 88 30.98 13.05 4.47
CA SER A 88 31.23 14.13 5.44
C SER A 88 31.24 13.66 6.89
N LEU A 89 30.60 12.53 7.19
CA LEU A 89 30.51 11.92 8.52
C LEU A 89 31.64 10.91 8.78
N MET A 90 32.34 10.47 7.74
CA MET A 90 33.42 9.49 7.87
C MET A 90 34.49 10.00 8.84
N GLY A 91 34.79 9.18 9.86
CA GLY A 91 35.78 9.51 10.89
C GLY A 91 35.34 10.52 11.95
N LYS A 92 34.12 11.07 11.88
CA LYS A 92 33.59 11.98 12.91
C LYS A 92 32.81 11.19 13.97
N PRO A 93 33.06 11.41 15.27
CA PRO A 93 32.25 10.80 16.31
C PRO A 93 30.84 11.41 16.33
N PRO A 94 29.82 10.65 16.76
CA PRO A 94 28.48 11.18 16.94
C PRO A 94 28.45 12.25 18.05
N LEU A 95 27.74 13.36 17.80
CA LEU A 95 27.60 14.47 18.74
C LEU A 95 26.82 14.10 20.00
N HIS A 96 25.92 13.13 19.91
CA HIS A 96 25.04 12.74 21.00
C HIS A 96 24.90 11.22 21.11
N THR A 97 25.48 10.66 22.17
CA THR A 97 25.38 9.26 22.59
C THR A 97 24.78 9.21 23.99
N PRO A 98 23.44 9.29 24.11
CA PRO A 98 22.79 9.16 25.40
C PRO A 98 23.00 7.74 25.94
N PRO A 99 23.10 7.55 27.27
CA PRO A 99 23.17 6.22 27.86
C PRO A 99 21.91 5.41 27.49
N TYR A 100 22.09 4.12 27.20
CA TYR A 100 20.98 3.22 26.91
C TYR A 100 20.06 3.10 28.13
N ARG A 101 18.80 3.54 27.98
CA ARG A 101 17.79 3.50 29.05
C ARG A 101 16.67 2.53 28.69
N VAL A 102 16.74 1.29 29.18
CA VAL A 102 15.72 0.24 28.96
C VAL A 102 14.30 0.74 29.22
N ALA A 103 14.10 1.49 30.30
CA ALA A 103 12.78 2.00 30.69
C ALA A 103 12.15 2.98 29.68
N ALA A 104 12.95 3.69 28.88
CA ALA A 104 12.43 4.59 27.84
C ALA A 104 11.89 3.84 26.60
N TYR A 105 12.28 2.57 26.44
CA TYR A 105 11.87 1.71 25.32
C TYR A 105 10.81 0.66 25.73
N ASN A 106 10.34 0.69 26.98
CA ASN A 106 9.20 -0.11 27.48
C ASN A 106 7.83 0.50 27.06
N CYS A 107 7.77 1.15 25.90
CA CYS A 107 6.59 1.85 25.40
C CYS A 107 5.55 0.91 24.73
N LEU A 108 5.87 -0.37 24.53
CA LEU A 108 4.95 -1.37 23.98
C LEU A 108 4.09 -2.03 25.07
N ASN A 109 3.26 -1.23 25.74
CA ASN A 109 2.20 -1.72 26.64
C ASN A 109 0.94 -2.19 25.86
N LEU A 110 1.12 -2.78 24.68
CA LEU A 110 0.03 -3.28 23.86
C LEU A 110 0.02 -4.80 23.91
N LYS A 111 -1.02 -5.37 24.53
CA LYS A 111 -1.24 -6.82 24.50
C LYS A 111 -1.31 -7.28 23.05
N LEU A 112 -0.61 -8.36 22.72
CA LEU A 112 -0.55 -8.93 21.37
C LEU A 112 -1.96 -9.19 20.79
N LYS A 113 -2.91 -9.64 21.63
CA LYS A 113 -4.32 -9.80 21.23
C LYS A 113 -4.97 -8.49 20.77
N THR A 114 -4.68 -7.38 21.46
CA THR A 114 -5.22 -6.05 21.16
C THR A 114 -4.59 -5.51 19.88
N TYR A 115 -3.28 -5.72 19.70
CA TYR A 115 -2.59 -5.39 18.46
C TYR A 115 -3.21 -6.10 17.25
N TYR A 116 -3.37 -7.43 17.32
CA TYR A 116 -3.98 -8.19 16.21
C TYR A 116 -5.46 -7.88 15.99
N ALA A 117 -6.22 -7.51 17.03
CA ALA A 117 -7.59 -7.05 16.87
C ALA A 117 -7.64 -5.69 16.13
N ARG A 118 -6.76 -4.74 16.49
CA ARG A 118 -6.63 -3.44 15.80
C ARG A 118 -6.16 -3.60 14.36
N LYS A 119 -5.12 -4.40 14.11
CA LYS A 119 -4.62 -4.73 12.76
C LYS A 119 -5.71 -5.40 11.92
N ARG A 120 -6.47 -6.34 12.49
CA ARG A 120 -7.64 -6.93 11.81
C ARG A 120 -8.66 -5.87 11.41
N LYS A 121 -8.99 -4.93 12.31
CA LYS A 121 -9.93 -3.82 12.05
C LYS A 121 -9.41 -2.80 11.01
N LEU A 122 -8.09 -2.64 10.92
CA LEU A 122 -7.46 -1.69 10.01
C LEU A 122 -7.35 -2.25 8.58
N TYR A 123 -6.98 -3.53 8.43
CA TYR A 123 -6.82 -4.22 7.15
C TYR A 123 -7.95 -5.21 6.87
N GLU A 124 -9.18 -4.91 7.34
CA GLU A 124 -10.32 -5.82 7.21
C GLU A 124 -10.52 -6.27 5.76
N ASP A 125 -10.32 -5.36 4.81
CA ASP A 125 -10.45 -5.59 3.36
C ASP A 125 -9.38 -6.50 2.73
N THR A 126 -8.29 -6.73 3.45
CA THR A 126 -7.17 -7.61 3.06
C THR A 126 -7.31 -8.98 3.73
N TYR A 127 -8.17 -9.11 4.75
CA TYR A 127 -8.43 -10.38 5.40
C TYR A 127 -9.26 -11.30 4.49
N PRO A 128 -8.93 -12.61 4.41
CA PRO A 128 -9.57 -13.53 3.48
C PRO A 128 -11.11 -13.54 3.61
N GLY A 129 -11.65 -13.48 4.82
CA GLY A 129 -13.09 -13.63 5.06
C GLY A 129 -13.97 -12.41 4.77
N PHE A 130 -13.40 -11.26 4.42
CA PHE A 130 -14.14 -9.99 4.41
C PHE A 130 -15.27 -9.92 3.39
N TYR A 131 -15.02 -10.44 2.18
CA TYR A 131 -16.00 -10.46 1.10
C TYR A 131 -16.89 -11.71 1.12
N ASP A 132 -16.59 -12.71 1.96
CA ASP A 132 -17.20 -14.03 1.85
C ASP A 132 -18.72 -14.02 2.02
N ALA A 133 -19.24 -13.22 2.96
CA ALA A 133 -20.68 -13.12 3.18
C ALA A 133 -21.39 -12.53 1.95
N ASP A 134 -20.83 -11.46 1.38
CA ASP A 134 -21.41 -10.80 0.21
C ASP A 134 -21.26 -11.70 -1.03
N LEU A 135 -20.12 -12.37 -1.19
CA LEU A 135 -19.88 -13.30 -2.30
C LEU A 135 -20.82 -14.51 -2.24
N ARG A 136 -21.09 -15.06 -1.05
CA ARG A 136 -22.09 -16.13 -0.88
C ARG A 136 -23.50 -15.67 -1.20
N GLN A 137 -23.83 -14.41 -0.89
CA GLN A 137 -25.12 -13.83 -1.23
C GLN A 137 -25.25 -13.56 -2.74
N LEU A 138 -24.17 -13.08 -3.36
CA LEU A 138 -24.11 -12.77 -4.79
C LEU A 138 -24.13 -14.05 -5.64
N PHE A 139 -23.29 -15.02 -5.29
CA PHE A 139 -23.15 -16.31 -6.00
C PHE A 139 -23.76 -17.45 -5.19
N ALA A 140 -25.08 -17.41 -5.04
CA ALA A 140 -25.85 -18.35 -4.21
C ALA A 140 -26.31 -19.63 -4.93
N ALA A 141 -25.88 -19.85 -6.19
CA ALA A 141 -26.36 -20.99 -6.96
C ALA A 141 -25.80 -22.32 -6.42
N PRO A 142 -26.62 -23.37 -6.22
CA PRO A 142 -26.13 -24.66 -5.75
C PRO A 142 -25.29 -25.40 -6.80
N ALA A 143 -25.58 -25.17 -8.09
CA ALA A 143 -24.88 -25.75 -9.22
C ALA A 143 -24.87 -24.76 -10.39
N GLY A 144 -23.90 -24.91 -11.29
CA GLY A 144 -23.74 -24.05 -12.45
C GLY A 144 -22.29 -23.89 -12.84
N ILE A 145 -21.98 -22.78 -13.51
CA ILE A 145 -20.61 -22.40 -13.82
C ILE A 145 -19.93 -21.84 -12.56
N LYS A 146 -18.63 -22.12 -12.40
CA LYS A 146 -17.85 -21.55 -11.30
C LYS A 146 -17.90 -20.01 -11.37
N ALA A 147 -18.18 -19.36 -10.24
CA ALA A 147 -18.25 -17.91 -10.14
C ALA A 147 -16.91 -17.25 -10.53
N SER A 148 -15.79 -17.88 -10.19
CA SER A 148 -14.46 -17.44 -10.60
C SER A 148 -14.27 -17.45 -12.12
N SER A 149 -14.70 -18.51 -12.80
CA SER A 149 -14.69 -18.63 -14.26
C SER A 149 -15.60 -17.59 -14.92
N TYR A 150 -16.80 -17.38 -14.35
CA TYR A 150 -17.74 -16.35 -14.81
C TYR A 150 -17.11 -14.95 -14.74
N LEU A 151 -16.50 -14.60 -13.61
CA LEU A 151 -15.81 -13.33 -13.42
C LEU A 151 -14.60 -13.16 -14.35
N ARG A 152 -13.81 -14.23 -14.57
CA ARG A 152 -12.67 -14.22 -15.51
C ARG A 152 -13.11 -13.95 -16.93
N LEU A 153 -14.16 -14.64 -17.40
CA LEU A 153 -14.70 -14.49 -18.75
C LEU A 153 -15.18 -13.07 -19.02
N ARG A 154 -15.77 -12.43 -18.00
CA ARG A 154 -16.42 -11.11 -18.13
C ARG A 154 -15.56 -9.96 -17.61
N ARG A 155 -14.32 -10.26 -17.22
CA ARG A 155 -13.37 -9.35 -16.56
C ARG A 155 -13.27 -7.99 -17.24
N ARG A 156 -13.02 -7.96 -18.55
CA ARG A 156 -12.83 -6.72 -19.30
C ARG A 156 -14.09 -5.84 -19.30
N ARG A 157 -15.27 -6.46 -19.43
CA ARG A 157 -16.55 -5.74 -19.46
C ARG A 157 -16.86 -5.15 -18.09
N LEU A 158 -16.71 -5.95 -17.03
CA LEU A 158 -16.89 -5.49 -15.64
C LEU A 158 -15.93 -4.34 -15.31
N LEU A 159 -14.65 -4.47 -15.66
CA LEU A 159 -13.65 -3.40 -15.44
C LEU A 159 -14.04 -2.09 -16.14
N ASN A 160 -14.41 -2.16 -17.41
CA ASN A 160 -14.78 -0.97 -18.16
C ASN A 160 -16.04 -0.31 -17.58
N ALA A 161 -17.06 -1.11 -17.25
CA ALA A 161 -18.31 -0.61 -16.67
C ALA A 161 -18.05 0.12 -15.34
N VAL A 162 -17.28 -0.49 -14.44
CA VAL A 162 -16.97 0.10 -13.13
C VAL A 162 -16.11 1.36 -13.30
N CYS A 163 -15.03 1.31 -14.08
CA CYS A 163 -14.14 2.46 -14.26
C CYS A 163 -14.83 3.66 -14.92
N GLN A 164 -15.78 3.43 -15.83
CA GLN A 164 -16.53 4.49 -16.50
C GLN A 164 -17.28 5.39 -15.50
N TRP A 165 -17.90 4.79 -14.48
CA TRP A 165 -18.75 5.53 -13.54
C TRP A 165 -18.04 5.95 -12.26
N THR A 166 -16.96 5.26 -11.89
CA THR A 166 -16.19 5.56 -10.66
C THR A 166 -15.01 6.52 -10.88
N ASN A 167 -14.62 6.75 -12.15
CA ASN A 167 -13.38 7.45 -12.53
C ASN A 167 -12.11 6.85 -11.87
N GLU A 168 -12.17 5.60 -11.40
CA GLU A 168 -11.06 4.94 -10.71
C GLU A 168 -10.08 4.30 -11.71
N LYS A 169 -8.80 4.25 -11.33
CA LYS A 169 -7.76 3.64 -12.16
C LYS A 169 -8.04 2.15 -12.37
N LYS A 170 -8.00 1.72 -13.64
CA LYS A 170 -8.20 0.31 -14.05
C LYS A 170 -7.38 -0.69 -13.24
N TYR A 171 -6.14 -0.34 -12.87
CA TYR A 171 -5.27 -1.24 -12.11
C TYR A 171 -5.86 -1.62 -10.74
N ARG A 172 -6.47 -0.67 -10.01
CA ARG A 172 -7.01 -0.92 -8.67
C ARG A 172 -8.27 -1.76 -8.70
N VAL A 173 -9.16 -1.45 -9.65
CA VAL A 173 -10.37 -2.26 -9.86
C VAL A 173 -9.98 -3.68 -10.30
N ASN A 174 -8.92 -3.82 -11.10
CA ASN A 174 -8.39 -5.11 -11.52
C ASN A 174 -7.78 -5.91 -10.37
N GLU A 175 -7.10 -5.26 -9.43
CA GLU A 175 -6.56 -5.88 -8.23
C GLU A 175 -7.69 -6.40 -7.32
N LEU A 176 -8.71 -5.57 -7.05
CA LEU A 176 -9.91 -5.98 -6.32
C LEU A 176 -10.58 -7.19 -6.99
N LEU A 177 -10.78 -7.13 -8.31
CA LEU A 177 -11.41 -8.22 -9.07
C LEU A 177 -10.60 -9.51 -9.01
N THR A 178 -9.26 -9.43 -8.97
CA THR A 178 -8.38 -10.60 -8.77
C THR A 178 -8.64 -11.24 -7.42
N ARG A 179 -8.67 -10.44 -6.35
CA ARG A 179 -8.98 -10.91 -5.00
C ARG A 179 -10.37 -11.57 -4.92
N LEU A 180 -11.38 -10.96 -5.52
CA LEU A 180 -12.74 -11.54 -5.54
C LEU A 180 -12.78 -12.88 -6.28
N ILE A 181 -12.08 -13.01 -7.41
CA ILE A 181 -11.98 -14.26 -8.18
C ILE A 181 -11.34 -15.38 -7.34
N GLU A 182 -10.22 -15.08 -6.67
CA GLU A 182 -9.53 -16.04 -5.80
C GLU A 182 -10.41 -16.47 -4.62
N ARG A 183 -11.14 -15.53 -4.00
CA ARG A 183 -12.09 -15.85 -2.94
C ARG A 183 -13.25 -16.73 -3.44
N CYS A 184 -13.79 -16.46 -4.62
CA CYS A 184 -14.82 -17.32 -5.22
C CYS A 184 -14.31 -18.75 -5.44
N ASP A 185 -13.07 -18.93 -5.90
CA ASP A 185 -12.45 -20.25 -6.06
C ASP A 185 -12.29 -20.97 -4.71
N HIS A 186 -11.79 -20.27 -3.67
CA HIS A 186 -11.64 -20.84 -2.34
C HIS A 186 -12.97 -21.24 -1.67
N LEU A 187 -14.04 -20.50 -1.95
CA LEU A 187 -15.37 -20.76 -1.40
C LEU A 187 -16.17 -21.79 -2.21
N GLY A 188 -15.70 -22.18 -3.40
CA GLY A 188 -16.41 -23.12 -4.28
C GLY A 188 -17.75 -22.57 -4.80
N LEU A 189 -17.83 -21.25 -5.05
CA LEU A 189 -19.08 -20.60 -5.42
C LEU A 189 -19.44 -20.82 -6.89
N ASN A 190 -20.73 -20.96 -7.15
CA ASN A 190 -21.29 -21.19 -8.48
C ASN A 190 -22.31 -20.11 -8.83
N VAL A 191 -22.55 -19.95 -10.13
CA VAL A 191 -23.52 -19.01 -10.68
C VAL A 191 -24.37 -19.70 -11.74
N HIS A 192 -25.64 -19.35 -11.81
CA HIS A 192 -26.53 -19.83 -12.87
C HIS A 192 -26.08 -19.23 -14.21
N ASN A 193 -26.05 -20.06 -15.26
CA ASN A 193 -25.60 -19.62 -16.59
C ASN A 193 -26.61 -18.67 -17.26
N ASP A 194 -27.88 -18.78 -16.88
CA ASP A 194 -29.00 -18.17 -17.59
C ASP A 194 -29.61 -16.96 -16.87
N ASP A 195 -28.99 -16.42 -15.83
CA ASP A 195 -29.49 -15.19 -15.18
C ASP A 195 -28.93 -13.94 -15.91
N PRO A 196 -29.75 -13.24 -16.73
CA PRO A 196 -29.31 -12.04 -17.45
C PRO A 196 -29.06 -10.84 -16.53
N GLN A 197 -29.54 -10.87 -15.28
CA GLN A 197 -29.36 -9.79 -14.31
C GLN A 197 -28.08 -9.91 -13.50
N GLU A 198 -27.41 -11.05 -13.58
CA GLU A 198 -26.25 -11.34 -12.74
C GLU A 198 -25.08 -10.41 -13.02
N ASP A 199 -24.88 -10.06 -14.29
CA ASP A 199 -23.89 -9.07 -14.73
C ASP A 199 -24.11 -7.70 -14.10
N PHE A 200 -25.37 -7.31 -13.97
CA PHE A 200 -25.76 -6.04 -13.36
C PHE A 200 -25.50 -6.06 -11.85
N ARG A 201 -25.89 -7.14 -11.16
CA ARG A 201 -25.65 -7.30 -9.71
C ARG A 201 -24.15 -7.28 -9.38
N VAL A 202 -23.35 -8.02 -10.14
CA VAL A 202 -21.88 -8.06 -9.98
C VAL A 202 -21.28 -6.67 -10.23
N SER A 203 -21.69 -5.99 -11.29
CA SER A 203 -21.20 -4.64 -11.60
C SER A 203 -21.57 -3.63 -10.50
N ALA A 204 -22.80 -3.68 -10.00
CA ALA A 204 -23.27 -2.85 -8.91
C ALA A 204 -22.47 -3.11 -7.63
N PHE A 205 -22.28 -4.38 -7.25
CA PHE A 205 -21.49 -4.78 -6.10
C PHE A 205 -20.05 -4.25 -6.16
N ILE A 206 -19.34 -4.49 -7.27
CA ILE A 206 -17.97 -4.01 -7.44
C ILE A 206 -17.93 -2.47 -7.40
N THR A 207 -18.90 -1.80 -8.03
CA THR A 207 -19.00 -0.34 -7.99
C THR A 207 -19.19 0.17 -6.56
N THR A 208 -20.06 -0.47 -5.76
CA THR A 208 -20.25 -0.10 -4.34
C THR A 208 -18.96 -0.25 -3.54
N LEU A 209 -18.22 -1.35 -3.73
CA LEU A 209 -16.93 -1.56 -3.08
C LEU A 209 -15.93 -0.45 -3.46
N VAL A 210 -15.78 -0.18 -4.76
CA VAL A 210 -14.86 0.85 -5.26
C VAL A 210 -15.23 2.24 -4.74
N MET A 211 -16.50 2.63 -4.83
CA MET A 211 -16.94 3.95 -4.36
C MET A 211 -16.80 4.09 -2.86
N ASN A 212 -17.09 3.04 -2.09
CA ASN A 212 -16.90 3.10 -0.65
C ASN A 212 -15.42 3.24 -0.28
N TYR A 213 -14.53 2.54 -0.98
CA TYR A 213 -13.08 2.71 -0.82
C TYR A 213 -12.64 4.14 -1.17
N LEU A 214 -13.17 4.72 -2.25
CA LEU A 214 -12.87 6.09 -2.64
C LEU A 214 -13.25 7.12 -1.57
N PHE A 215 -14.42 6.97 -0.94
CA PHE A 215 -14.93 7.94 0.02
C PHE A 215 -14.48 7.72 1.46
N THR A 216 -14.16 6.47 1.84
CA THR A 216 -13.86 6.13 3.24
C THR A 216 -12.46 5.55 3.47
N GLY A 217 -11.72 5.27 2.38
CA GLY A 217 -10.48 4.49 2.44
C GLY A 217 -10.72 3.00 2.75
N LYS A 218 -11.98 2.55 2.83
CA LYS A 218 -12.36 1.16 3.14
C LYS A 218 -13.40 0.64 2.17
N PHE A 219 -13.28 -0.62 1.74
CA PHE A 219 -14.24 -1.22 0.79
C PHE A 219 -15.63 -1.49 1.40
N LYS A 220 -15.77 -1.60 2.73
CA LYS A 220 -17.06 -1.80 3.42
C LYS A 220 -17.21 -0.85 4.61
N ARG A 221 -18.41 -0.31 4.84
CA ARG A 221 -18.71 0.48 6.05
C ARG A 221 -18.81 -0.47 7.23
N THR A 222 -17.92 -0.33 8.21
CA THR A 222 -18.09 -0.93 9.53
C THR A 222 -19.35 -0.35 10.17
N LYS A 223 -20.31 -1.20 10.52
CA LYS A 223 -21.40 -0.82 11.42
C LYS A 223 -20.87 -0.53 12.82
#